data_AF-A0AAC9NST1-F1
#
_entry.id   AF-A0AAC9NST1-F1
#
_cell.length_a   1.000
_cell.length_b   1.000
_cell.length_c   1.000
_cell.angle_alpha   90.00
_cell.angle_beta   90.00
_cell.angle_gamma   90.00
#
_symmetry.space_group_name_H-M   'P 1'
#
loop_
_entity.id
_entity.type
_entity.pdbx_description
1 polymer ?
#
loop_
_entity_poly.entity_id
_entity_poly.type
_entity_poly.pdbx_seq_one_letter_code
_entity_poly.pdbx_strand_id
1 'polypeptide(L)'
;MKNASPLLLTDRLRAKTLDRFHIVDMANPGNVAEHSFGVQVIAEHLLVNIYQQKGTAFIDPIPPAEIGGSRPSLEERYFLMKYAQVHDLPELASSDIATPTKEYIRANQVSASALMALLKTQLGQSIQEEAYTTISAVLNENMSDFDSIMDKIETECLPELSSLERYFFENPHLKFIAKAADILEALSVFKTGRGLDHIQNERVEKKINESLTLLIRKAEVALPEFNWQCIALAREVILFGDSAINEFEETFRKRE
;
A
#
# COMPACT_ATOMS: atom_id res chain seq x y z
N MET A 1 0.58 14.64 -27.33
CA MET A 1 0.74 13.38 -26.59
C MET A 1 -0.23 12.36 -27.18
N LYS A 2 0.23 11.15 -27.49
CA LYS A 2 -0.67 10.08 -27.95
C LYS A 2 -1.40 9.58 -26.71
N ASN A 3 -2.74 9.54 -26.73
CA ASN A 3 -3.51 8.92 -25.66
C ASN A 3 -3.01 7.48 -25.49
N ALA A 4 -2.59 7.12 -24.26
CA ALA A 4 -2.24 5.75 -23.93
C ALA A 4 -3.46 4.86 -24.25
N SER A 5 -3.24 3.78 -24.99
CA SER A 5 -4.31 2.82 -25.26
C SER A 5 -4.71 2.14 -23.96
N PRO A 6 -6.02 1.99 -23.67
CA PRO A 6 -6.47 1.30 -22.47
C PRO A 6 -5.94 -0.15 -22.43
N LEU A 7 -5.59 -0.64 -21.23
CA LEU A 7 -5.09 -2.00 -21.02
C LEU A 7 -6.06 -3.05 -21.58
N LEU A 8 -5.57 -3.93 -22.45
CA LEU A 8 -6.40 -4.98 -23.04
C LEU A 8 -6.74 -6.05 -22.00
N LEU A 9 -7.77 -6.86 -22.27
CA LEU A 9 -8.10 -8.02 -21.42
C LEU A 9 -6.90 -8.97 -21.25
N THR A 10 -6.11 -9.18 -22.31
CA THR A 10 -4.90 -10.01 -22.27
C THR A 10 -3.84 -9.46 -21.34
N ASP A 11 -3.71 -8.14 -21.21
CA ASP A 11 -2.73 -7.50 -20.33
C ASP A 11 -3.15 -7.67 -18.87
N ARG A 12 -4.44 -7.50 -18.57
CA ARG A 12 -5.00 -7.78 -17.23
C ARG A 12 -4.86 -9.24 -16.81
N LEU A 13 -5.03 -10.18 -17.75
CA LEU A 13 -4.83 -11.61 -17.47
C LEU A 13 -3.36 -11.98 -17.24
N ARG A 14 -2.39 -11.22 -17.77
CA ARG A 14 -0.96 -11.41 -17.50
C ARG A 14 -0.56 -11.08 -16.05
N ALA A 15 -1.36 -10.28 -15.33
CA ALA A 15 -1.12 -10.02 -13.90
C ALA A 15 -1.07 -11.29 -13.04
N LYS A 16 -1.80 -12.34 -13.44
CA LYS A 16 -1.74 -13.66 -12.80
C LYS A 16 -0.37 -14.34 -12.96
N THR A 17 0.38 -14.01 -14.00
CA THR A 17 1.66 -14.63 -14.34
C THR A 17 2.86 -13.75 -14.02
N LEU A 18 2.64 -12.53 -13.54
CA LEU A 18 3.70 -11.63 -13.12
C LEU A 18 4.02 -11.89 -11.66
N ASP A 19 5.14 -12.57 -11.43
CA ASP A 19 5.66 -12.81 -10.08
C ASP A 19 6.03 -11.47 -9.44
N ARG A 20 5.72 -11.31 -8.15
CA ARG A 20 6.13 -10.12 -7.41
C ARG A 20 7.64 -10.12 -7.22
N PHE A 21 8.24 -8.93 -7.28
CA PHE A 21 9.68 -8.83 -7.11
C PHE A 21 10.05 -8.84 -5.63
N HIS A 22 10.47 -10.01 -5.14
CA HIS A 22 10.99 -10.13 -3.79
C HIS A 22 12.51 -10.02 -3.77
N ILE A 23 13.02 -9.16 -2.90
CA ILE A 23 14.47 -8.96 -2.70
C ILE A 23 15.07 -10.10 -1.87
N VAL A 24 14.21 -10.77 -1.12
CA VAL A 24 14.54 -11.96 -0.35
C VAL A 24 14.03 -13.18 -1.09
N ASP A 25 14.80 -14.26 -1.06
CA ASP A 25 14.37 -15.53 -1.62
C ASP A 25 13.14 -16.04 -0.87
N MET A 26 12.08 -16.36 -1.60
CA MET A 26 10.79 -16.78 -1.07
C MET A 26 10.40 -18.12 -1.67
N ALA A 27 9.96 -19.05 -0.82
CA ALA A 27 9.50 -20.37 -1.27
C ALA A 27 8.22 -20.28 -2.13
N ASN A 28 7.40 -19.25 -1.90
CA ASN A 28 6.22 -18.95 -2.69
C ASN A 28 6.02 -17.41 -2.75
N PRO A 29 6.53 -16.74 -3.80
CA PRO A 29 6.51 -15.28 -3.89
C PRO A 29 5.11 -14.68 -4.15
N GLY A 30 4.18 -15.49 -4.67
CA GLY A 30 2.88 -15.02 -5.14
C GLY A 30 2.97 -14.11 -6.38
N ASN A 31 1.81 -13.82 -6.98
CA ASN A 31 1.69 -12.92 -8.14
C ASN A 31 0.88 -11.65 -7.83
N VAL A 32 0.90 -10.67 -8.74
CA VAL A 32 0.19 -9.38 -8.58
C VAL A 32 -1.31 -9.57 -8.36
N ALA A 33 -1.93 -10.57 -9.00
CA ALA A 33 -3.36 -10.84 -8.83
C ALA A 33 -3.69 -11.42 -7.44
N GLU A 34 -2.86 -12.33 -6.92
CA GLU A 34 -2.98 -12.85 -5.55
C GLU A 34 -2.82 -11.75 -4.52
N HIS A 35 -1.82 -10.88 -4.72
CA HIS A 35 -1.61 -9.72 -3.87
C HIS A 35 -2.82 -8.78 -3.87
N SER A 36 -3.27 -8.34 -5.05
CA SER A 36 -4.42 -7.45 -5.19
C SER A 36 -5.68 -8.03 -4.53
N PHE A 37 -5.90 -9.34 -4.66
CA PHE A 37 -6.99 -10.04 -3.99
C PHE A 37 -6.81 -10.07 -2.46
N GLY A 38 -5.62 -10.40 -1.96
CA GLY A 38 -5.30 -10.38 -0.53
C GLY A 38 -5.51 -9.01 0.10
N VAL A 39 -5.00 -7.95 -0.55
CA VAL A 39 -5.21 -6.55 -0.13
C VAL A 39 -6.69 -6.23 -0.09
N GLN A 40 -7.48 -6.64 -1.10
CA GLN A 40 -8.92 -6.39 -1.11
C GLN A 40 -9.62 -7.04 0.10
N VAL A 41 -9.35 -8.33 0.38
CA VAL A 41 -9.97 -9.04 1.51
C VAL A 41 -9.62 -8.37 2.83
N ILE A 42 -8.34 -8.03 3.04
CA ILE A 42 -7.90 -7.39 4.27
C ILE A 42 -8.49 -5.97 4.39
N ALA A 43 -8.46 -5.18 3.32
CA ALA A 43 -9.00 -3.81 3.31
C ALA A 43 -10.49 -3.79 3.67
N GLU A 44 -11.27 -4.74 3.17
CA GLU A 44 -12.69 -4.88 3.49
C GLU A 44 -12.92 -5.21 4.98
N HIS A 45 -12.14 -6.13 5.55
CA HIS A 45 -12.19 -6.42 6.98
C HIS A 45 -11.85 -5.20 7.83
N LEU A 46 -10.77 -4.49 7.46
CA LEU A 46 -10.37 -3.28 8.16
C LEU A 46 -11.45 -2.20 8.06
N LEU A 47 -12.03 -1.98 6.87
CA LEU A 47 -13.08 -0.99 6.66
C LEU A 47 -14.27 -1.22 7.60
N VAL A 48 -14.74 -2.46 7.76
CA VAL A 48 -15.84 -2.76 8.69
C VAL A 48 -15.44 -2.56 10.14
N ASN A 49 -14.21 -2.93 10.51
CA ASN A 49 -13.77 -2.92 11.90
C ASN A 49 -13.37 -1.53 12.43
N ILE A 50 -12.96 -0.59 11.55
CA ILE A 50 -12.64 0.78 11.97
C ILE A 50 -13.86 1.56 12.48
N TYR A 51 -15.08 1.22 12.05
CA TYR A 51 -16.30 1.86 12.55
C TYR A 51 -16.86 1.21 13.83
N GLN A 52 -16.26 0.11 14.30
CA GLN A 52 -16.65 -0.48 15.57
C GLN A 52 -16.19 0.39 16.74
N GLN A 53 -16.81 0.19 17.90
CA GLN A 53 -16.33 0.82 19.12
C GLN A 53 -14.97 0.23 19.52
N LYS A 54 -14.08 1.05 20.08
CA LYS A 54 -12.80 0.57 20.61
C LYS A 54 -13.03 -0.50 21.68
N GLY A 55 -12.30 -1.60 21.60
CA GLY A 55 -12.40 -2.72 22.54
C GLY A 55 -13.46 -3.78 22.19
N THR A 56 -14.20 -3.63 21.08
CA THR A 56 -15.04 -4.72 20.57
C THR A 56 -14.19 -5.81 19.93
N ALA A 57 -14.76 -7.02 19.83
CA ALA A 57 -14.16 -8.10 19.07
C ALA A 57 -13.99 -7.72 17.59
N PHE A 58 -12.96 -8.29 16.95
CA PHE A 58 -12.79 -8.21 15.52
C PHE A 58 -13.87 -9.05 14.84
N ILE A 59 -14.59 -8.48 13.89
CA ILE A 59 -15.71 -9.14 13.22
C ILE A 59 -15.39 -9.41 11.74
N ASP A 60 -15.87 -10.54 11.24
CA ASP A 60 -15.85 -10.86 9.81
C ASP A 60 -16.96 -10.06 9.09
N PRO A 61 -16.67 -9.38 7.96
CA PRO A 61 -17.68 -8.73 7.13
C PRO A 61 -18.66 -9.72 6.46
N ILE A 62 -18.38 -11.04 6.46
CA ILE A 62 -19.16 -12.08 5.79
C ILE A 62 -19.56 -13.20 6.78
N PRO A 63 -20.86 -13.54 6.90
CA PRO A 63 -22.02 -12.85 6.32
C PRO A 63 -22.13 -11.43 6.89
N PRO A 64 -22.91 -10.52 6.26
CA PRO A 64 -23.00 -9.11 6.69
C PRO A 64 -23.30 -9.01 8.19
N ALA A 65 -22.27 -8.74 8.98
CA ALA A 65 -22.41 -8.71 10.43
C ALA A 65 -23.32 -7.54 10.83
N GLU A 66 -24.09 -7.72 11.90
CA GLU A 66 -24.78 -6.61 12.55
C GLU A 66 -23.72 -5.70 13.19
N ILE A 67 -23.26 -4.72 12.43
CA ILE A 67 -22.36 -3.68 12.91
C ILE A 67 -23.15 -2.83 13.91
N GLY A 68 -22.74 -2.87 15.19
CA GLY A 68 -23.36 -2.12 16.28
C GLY A 68 -23.06 -0.61 16.27
N GLY A 69 -22.23 -0.15 15.32
CA GLY A 69 -21.86 1.25 15.10
C GLY A 69 -22.31 1.81 13.76
N SER A 70 -21.67 2.89 13.33
CA SER A 70 -21.80 3.41 11.96
C SER A 70 -21.32 2.35 10.95
N ARG A 71 -21.92 2.30 9.76
CA ARG A 71 -21.50 1.37 8.70
C ARG A 71 -20.75 2.13 7.62
N PRO A 72 -19.72 1.52 7.00
CA PRO A 72 -19.17 2.07 5.78
C PRO A 72 -20.28 2.16 4.73
N SER A 73 -20.28 3.25 3.97
CA SER A 73 -21.15 3.43 2.83
C SER A 73 -20.81 2.41 1.74
N LEU A 74 -21.79 2.14 0.86
CA LEU A 74 -21.55 1.32 -0.33
C LEU A 74 -20.50 1.96 -1.24
N GLU A 75 -20.42 3.28 -1.25
CA GLU A 75 -19.46 4.05 -2.03
C GLU A 75 -18.03 3.86 -1.50
N GLU A 76 -17.79 4.05 -0.20
CA GLU A 76 -16.48 3.78 0.43
C GLU A 76 -16.00 2.36 0.16
N ARG A 77 -16.90 1.37 0.31
CA ARG A 77 -16.59 -0.04 0.02
C ARG A 77 -16.20 -0.23 -1.45
N TYR A 78 -16.98 0.33 -2.39
CA TYR A 78 -16.69 0.24 -3.83
C TYR A 78 -15.32 0.84 -4.17
N PHE A 79 -15.05 2.07 -3.73
CA PHE A 79 -13.80 2.76 -4.03
C PHE A 79 -12.59 2.06 -3.43
N LEU A 80 -12.70 1.57 -2.19
CA LEU A 80 -11.61 0.84 -1.54
C LEU A 80 -11.31 -0.49 -2.24
N MET A 81 -12.34 -1.28 -2.56
CA MET A 81 -12.17 -2.55 -3.28
C MET A 81 -11.61 -2.31 -4.68
N LYS A 82 -12.12 -1.30 -5.39
CA LYS A 82 -11.62 -0.94 -6.72
C LYS A 82 -10.15 -0.54 -6.65
N TYR A 83 -9.75 0.28 -5.67
CA TYR A 83 -8.35 0.64 -5.45
C TYR A 83 -7.50 -0.62 -5.21
N ALA A 84 -7.88 -1.49 -4.28
CA ALA A 84 -7.14 -2.71 -3.97
C ALA A 84 -6.91 -3.60 -5.21
N GLN A 85 -7.88 -3.68 -6.12
CA GLN A 85 -7.77 -4.47 -7.35
C GLN A 85 -6.85 -3.86 -8.42
N VAL A 86 -6.64 -2.54 -8.40
CA VAL A 86 -6.04 -1.84 -9.54
C VAL A 86 -4.77 -1.06 -9.21
N HIS A 87 -4.46 -0.87 -7.93
CA HIS A 87 -3.33 -0.02 -7.50
C HIS A 87 -1.98 -0.46 -8.06
N ASP A 88 -1.75 -1.77 -8.18
CA ASP A 88 -0.51 -2.34 -8.74
C ASP A 88 -0.60 -2.71 -10.23
N LEU A 89 -1.73 -2.46 -10.91
CA LEU A 89 -1.82 -2.73 -12.35
C LEU A 89 -0.80 -1.94 -13.20
N PRO A 90 -0.40 -0.69 -12.86
CA PRO A 90 0.68 -0.02 -13.56
C PRO A 90 2.00 -0.81 -13.58
N GLU A 91 2.24 -1.67 -12.58
CA GLU A 91 3.45 -2.51 -12.51
C GLU A 91 3.54 -3.52 -13.66
N LEU A 92 2.43 -3.82 -14.35
CA LEU A 92 2.46 -4.62 -15.58
C LEU A 92 3.27 -3.95 -16.70
N ALA A 93 3.30 -2.61 -16.71
CA ALA A 93 4.02 -1.82 -17.70
C ALA A 93 5.40 -1.37 -17.18
N SER A 94 5.52 -1.01 -15.91
CA SER A 94 6.76 -0.51 -15.32
C SER A 94 7.67 -1.58 -14.72
N SER A 95 7.16 -2.79 -14.52
CA SER A 95 7.66 -3.78 -13.56
C SER A 95 7.59 -3.27 -12.10
N ASP A 96 7.57 -4.21 -11.16
CA ASP A 96 7.70 -3.91 -9.73
C ASP A 96 9.16 -3.51 -9.42
N ILE A 97 9.37 -2.21 -9.14
CA ILE A 97 10.69 -1.70 -8.76
C ILE A 97 10.88 -1.89 -7.25
N ALA A 98 11.85 -2.74 -6.91
CA ALA A 98 12.25 -3.01 -5.53
C ALA A 98 12.52 -1.76 -4.68
N THR A 99 12.06 -1.77 -3.43
CA THR A 99 12.19 -0.64 -2.49
C THR A 99 13.62 -0.08 -2.33
N PRO A 100 14.69 -0.88 -2.15
CA PRO A 100 16.07 -0.36 -2.09
C PRO A 100 16.51 0.35 -3.37
N THR A 101 16.00 -0.06 -4.53
CA THR A 101 16.25 0.65 -5.79
C THR A 101 15.54 1.99 -5.79
N LYS A 102 14.27 2.04 -5.36
CA LYS A 102 13.52 3.30 -5.17
C LYS A 102 14.28 4.23 -4.22
N GLU A 103 14.74 3.73 -3.07
CA GLU A 103 15.53 4.49 -2.09
C GLU A 103 16.88 4.96 -2.63
N TYR A 104 17.60 4.10 -3.38
CA TYR A 104 18.85 4.49 -4.02
C TYR A 104 18.62 5.63 -5.03
N ILE A 105 17.58 5.53 -5.87
CA ILE A 105 17.23 6.59 -6.82
C ILE A 105 16.92 7.89 -6.06
N ARG A 106 16.05 7.84 -5.04
CA ARG A 106 15.71 9.01 -4.22
C ARG A 106 16.94 9.66 -3.57
N ALA A 107 17.85 8.85 -3.02
CA ALA A 107 19.07 9.33 -2.37
C ALA A 107 20.06 10.01 -3.34
N ASN A 108 20.05 9.62 -4.61
CA ASN A 108 20.91 10.19 -5.65
C ASN A 108 20.19 11.26 -6.50
N GLN A 109 18.89 11.46 -6.27
CA GLN A 109 18.15 12.53 -6.92
C GLN A 109 18.45 13.86 -6.24
N VAL A 110 18.77 14.83 -7.07
CA VAL A 110 18.87 16.22 -6.65
C VAL A 110 17.49 16.83 -6.84
N SER A 111 16.77 17.12 -5.76
CA SER A 111 15.49 17.82 -5.87
C SER A 111 15.70 19.29 -6.25
N ALA A 112 14.69 19.90 -6.87
CA ALA A 112 14.68 21.34 -7.12
C ALA A 112 14.93 22.13 -5.81
N SER A 113 14.34 21.69 -4.69
CA SER A 113 14.56 22.28 -3.37
C SER A 113 16.01 22.16 -2.88
N ALA A 114 16.69 21.04 -3.12
CA ALA A 114 18.09 20.84 -2.75
C ALA A 114 19.03 21.73 -3.57
N LEU A 115 18.80 21.87 -4.87
CA LEU A 115 19.53 22.84 -5.72
C LEU A 115 19.31 24.27 -5.25
N MET A 116 18.07 24.62 -4.92
CA MET A 116 17.75 25.96 -4.42
C MET A 116 18.38 26.25 -3.06
N ALA A 117 18.56 25.24 -2.19
CA ALA A 117 19.29 25.37 -0.94
C ALA A 117 20.80 25.54 -1.19
N LEU A 118 21.39 24.78 -2.13
CA LEU A 118 22.79 24.92 -2.53
C LEU A 118 23.08 26.29 -3.14
N LEU A 119 22.22 26.76 -4.05
CA LEU A 119 22.34 28.09 -4.65
C LEU A 119 22.30 29.20 -3.59
N LYS A 120 21.38 29.14 -2.62
CA LYS A 120 21.34 30.07 -1.48
C LYS A 120 22.63 30.06 -0.67
N THR A 121 23.18 28.88 -0.44
CA THR A 121 24.38 28.70 0.39
C THR A 121 25.63 29.21 -0.31
N GLN A 122 25.75 28.99 -1.62
CA GLN A 122 26.93 29.39 -2.40
C GLN A 122 26.89 30.84 -2.89
N LEU A 123 25.71 31.39 -3.17
CA LEU A 123 25.56 32.74 -3.73
C LEU A 123 25.21 33.80 -2.66
N GLY A 124 24.96 33.41 -1.40
CA GLY A 124 24.70 34.34 -0.30
C GLY A 124 23.48 35.27 -0.53
N GLN A 125 23.48 36.46 0.09
CA GLN A 125 22.43 37.48 -0.10
C GLN A 125 22.46 38.17 -1.48
N SER A 126 23.29 37.70 -2.42
CA SER A 126 23.54 38.37 -3.71
C SER A 126 22.41 38.19 -4.73
N ILE A 127 21.49 37.26 -4.49
CA ILE A 127 20.33 37.02 -5.36
C ILE A 127 19.13 37.76 -4.77
N GLN A 128 18.49 38.61 -5.56
CA GLN A 128 17.22 39.24 -5.18
C GLN A 128 16.12 38.18 -5.03
N GLU A 129 15.22 38.35 -4.07
CA GLU A 129 14.16 37.38 -3.75
C GLU A 129 13.31 37.00 -4.99
N GLU A 130 13.06 37.96 -5.89
CA GLU A 130 12.31 37.76 -7.13
C GLU A 130 13.02 36.82 -8.14
N ALA A 131 14.35 36.90 -8.22
CA ALA A 131 15.14 35.97 -9.02
C ALA A 131 15.14 34.57 -8.39
N TYR A 132 15.13 34.47 -7.06
CA TYR A 132 15.00 33.19 -6.37
C TYR A 132 13.64 32.53 -6.65
N THR A 133 12.54 33.29 -6.59
CA THR A 133 11.21 32.79 -6.96
C THR A 133 11.18 32.30 -8.40
N THR A 134 11.76 33.07 -9.33
CA THR A 134 11.79 32.72 -10.76
C THR A 134 12.59 31.44 -11.02
N ILE A 135 13.80 31.33 -10.45
CA ILE A 135 14.65 30.13 -10.61
C ILE A 135 13.97 28.92 -9.98
N SER A 136 13.34 29.07 -8.81
CA SER A 136 12.62 27.98 -8.17
C SER A 136 11.43 27.51 -9.01
N ALA A 137 10.71 28.42 -9.65
CA ALA A 137 9.61 28.08 -10.54
C ALA A 137 10.10 27.29 -11.76
N VAL A 138 11.18 27.73 -12.41
CA VAL A 138 11.79 27.03 -13.55
C VAL A 138 12.29 25.64 -13.15
N LEU A 139 12.98 25.51 -12.00
CA LEU A 139 13.45 24.20 -11.54
C LEU A 139 12.29 23.26 -11.22
N ASN A 140 11.23 23.72 -10.55
CA ASN A 140 10.06 22.90 -10.26
C ASN A 140 9.30 22.48 -11.53
N GLU A 141 9.29 23.32 -12.56
CA GLU A 141 8.65 23.01 -13.84
C GLU A 141 9.44 21.98 -14.66
N ASN A 142 10.77 21.99 -14.55
CA ASN A 142 11.66 21.20 -15.41
C ASN A 142 12.31 19.99 -14.71
N MET A 143 12.28 19.92 -13.38
CA MET A 143 12.80 18.80 -12.59
C MET A 143 11.63 18.04 -11.96
N SER A 144 11.26 16.91 -12.55
CA SER A 144 10.39 15.93 -11.89
C SER A 144 11.25 14.99 -11.05
N ASP A 145 10.92 14.83 -9.78
CA ASP A 145 11.49 13.79 -8.94
C ASP A 145 10.93 12.40 -9.34
N PHE A 146 11.55 11.34 -8.81
CA PHE A 146 11.19 9.96 -9.15
C PHE A 146 9.71 9.71 -8.91
N ASP A 147 9.21 10.11 -7.74
CA ASP A 147 7.84 9.86 -7.33
C ASP A 147 6.87 10.59 -8.29
N SER A 148 7.12 11.85 -8.66
CA SER A 148 6.27 12.54 -9.65
C SER A 148 6.29 11.89 -11.05
N ILE A 149 7.42 11.33 -11.47
CA ILE A 149 7.51 10.59 -12.74
C ILE A 149 6.71 9.29 -12.66
N MET A 150 6.83 8.56 -11.55
CA MET A 150 6.09 7.31 -11.34
C MET A 150 4.59 7.58 -11.27
N ASP A 151 4.14 8.57 -10.49
CA ASP A 151 2.73 8.96 -10.39
C ASP A 151 2.14 9.31 -11.78
N LYS A 152 2.92 10.00 -12.61
CA LYS A 152 2.53 10.30 -14.00
C LYS A 152 2.41 9.05 -14.85
N ILE A 153 3.38 8.14 -14.78
CA ILE A 153 3.34 6.86 -15.51
C ILE A 153 2.16 6.03 -15.05
N GLU A 154 1.93 5.92 -13.74
CA GLU A 154 0.82 5.19 -13.15
C GLU A 154 -0.53 5.73 -13.62
N THR A 155 -0.69 7.06 -13.58
CA THR A 155 -1.90 7.75 -14.06
C THR A 155 -2.09 7.62 -15.57
N GLU A 156 -1.02 7.70 -16.37
CA GLU A 156 -1.11 7.52 -17.82
C GLU A 156 -1.48 6.07 -18.20
N CYS A 157 -0.96 5.08 -17.44
CA CYS A 157 -1.31 3.68 -17.60
C CYS A 157 -2.73 3.36 -17.12
N LEU A 158 -3.17 4.00 -16.04
CA LEU A 158 -4.46 3.75 -15.40
C LEU A 158 -5.10 5.08 -14.91
N PRO A 159 -5.78 5.82 -15.81
CA PRO A 159 -6.37 7.12 -15.48
C PRO A 159 -7.40 7.10 -14.34
N GLU A 160 -8.01 5.95 -14.08
CA GLU A 160 -8.92 5.75 -12.96
C GLU A 160 -8.26 5.97 -11.59
N LEU A 161 -6.93 5.81 -11.48
CA LEU A 161 -6.20 6.07 -10.24
C LEU A 161 -6.39 7.50 -9.75
N SER A 162 -6.33 8.51 -10.63
CA SER A 162 -6.55 9.90 -10.21
C SER A 162 -7.95 10.14 -9.62
N SER A 163 -8.96 9.42 -10.11
CA SER A 163 -10.32 9.50 -9.55
C SER A 163 -10.40 8.84 -8.18
N LEU A 164 -9.72 7.70 -8.00
CA LEU A 164 -9.60 7.01 -6.71
C LEU A 164 -8.83 7.85 -5.69
N GLU A 165 -7.71 8.45 -6.10
CA GLU A 165 -6.88 9.32 -5.26
C GLU A 165 -7.65 10.55 -4.78
N ARG A 166 -8.43 11.17 -5.67
CA ARG A 166 -9.32 12.26 -5.29
C ARG A 166 -10.36 11.81 -4.26
N TYR A 167 -10.97 10.65 -4.45
CA TYR A 167 -11.92 10.10 -3.48
C TYR A 167 -11.25 9.82 -2.12
N PHE A 168 -10.02 9.31 -2.12
CA PHE A 168 -9.23 9.07 -0.90
C PHE A 168 -8.77 10.37 -0.24
N PHE A 169 -8.55 11.44 -1.01
CA PHE A 169 -8.29 12.76 -0.46
C PHE A 169 -9.51 13.30 0.30
N GLU A 170 -10.71 13.09 -0.22
CA GLU A 170 -11.97 13.45 0.43
C GLU A 170 -12.31 12.50 1.60
N ASN A 171 -11.84 11.25 1.54
CA ASN A 171 -12.08 10.19 2.54
C ASN A 171 -10.74 9.59 3.05
N PRO A 172 -9.96 10.34 3.85
CA PRO A 172 -8.57 10.00 4.18
C PRO A 172 -8.40 8.69 4.96
N HIS A 173 -9.43 8.23 5.68
CA HIS A 173 -9.39 6.95 6.40
C HIS A 173 -9.18 5.76 5.44
N LEU A 174 -9.69 5.84 4.20
CA LEU A 174 -9.52 4.79 3.19
C LEU A 174 -8.06 4.63 2.76
N LYS A 175 -7.30 5.73 2.71
CA LYS A 175 -5.86 5.68 2.41
C LYS A 175 -5.07 4.96 3.49
N PHE A 176 -5.43 5.18 4.76
CA PHE A 176 -4.83 4.44 5.88
C PHE A 176 -5.20 2.96 5.83
N ILE A 177 -6.45 2.62 5.53
CA ILE A 177 -6.89 1.23 5.39
C ILE A 177 -6.15 0.53 4.25
N ALA A 178 -6.12 1.13 3.05
CA ALA A 178 -5.46 0.55 1.89
C ALA A 178 -3.98 0.27 2.17
N LYS A 179 -3.28 1.22 2.80
CA LYS A 179 -1.88 1.06 3.19
C LYS A 179 -1.68 0.01 4.28
N ALA A 180 -2.60 -0.09 5.24
CA ALA A 180 -2.55 -1.13 6.27
C ALA A 180 -2.77 -2.52 5.66
N ALA A 181 -3.71 -2.63 4.72
CA ALA A 181 -4.02 -3.87 4.03
C ALA A 181 -2.84 -4.38 3.19
N ASP A 182 -2.17 -3.49 2.45
CA ASP A 182 -0.94 -3.81 1.72
C ASP A 182 0.17 -4.38 2.63
N ILE A 183 0.44 -3.71 3.76
CA ILE A 183 1.46 -4.18 4.72
C ILE A 183 1.05 -5.51 5.39
N LEU A 184 -0.23 -5.70 5.71
CA LEU A 184 -0.75 -6.94 6.31
C LEU A 184 -0.76 -8.10 5.30
N GLU A 185 -1.03 -7.83 4.02
CA GLU A 185 -0.92 -8.83 2.96
C GLU A 185 0.54 -9.30 2.84
N ALA A 186 1.48 -8.36 2.82
CA ALA A 186 2.90 -8.69 2.81
C ALA A 186 3.28 -9.55 4.03
N LEU A 187 2.73 -9.27 5.22
CA LEU A 187 2.93 -10.12 6.40
C LEU A 187 2.37 -11.54 6.20
N SER A 188 1.16 -11.66 5.64
CA SER A 188 0.50 -12.94 5.38
C SER A 188 1.33 -13.80 4.42
N VAL A 189 1.72 -13.25 3.28
CA VAL A 189 2.57 -13.91 2.29
C VAL A 189 3.93 -14.27 2.90
N PHE A 190 4.53 -13.33 3.63
CA PHE A 190 5.80 -13.56 4.29
C PHE A 190 5.70 -14.71 5.31
N LYS A 191 4.63 -14.81 6.09
CA LYS A 191 4.42 -15.91 7.06
C LYS A 191 4.44 -17.29 6.38
N THR A 192 3.81 -17.41 5.22
CA THR A 192 3.71 -18.70 4.49
C THR A 192 4.89 -18.98 3.58
N GLY A 193 5.62 -17.95 3.13
CA GLY A 193 6.66 -18.04 2.10
C GLY A 193 8.08 -17.77 2.58
N ARG A 194 8.35 -17.77 3.89
CA ARG A 194 9.68 -17.45 4.46
C ARG A 194 10.80 -18.27 3.81
N GLY A 195 11.91 -17.59 3.51
CA GLY A 195 13.15 -18.24 3.06
C GLY A 195 13.89 -18.94 4.21
N LEU A 196 15.02 -19.58 3.90
CA LEU A 196 15.83 -20.33 4.87
C LEU A 196 16.68 -19.44 5.80
N ASP A 197 16.85 -18.16 5.48
CA ASP A 197 17.63 -17.22 6.30
C ASP A 197 16.80 -16.66 7.46
N HIS A 198 16.92 -17.30 8.63
CA HIS A 198 16.22 -16.91 9.84
C HIS A 198 16.53 -15.47 10.30
N ILE A 199 17.78 -15.01 10.14
CA ILE A 199 18.19 -13.67 10.58
C ILE A 199 17.51 -12.62 9.70
N GLN A 200 17.51 -12.84 8.38
CA GLN A 200 16.81 -11.95 7.46
C GLN A 200 15.30 -11.98 7.70
N ASN A 201 14.75 -13.14 8.02
CA ASN A 201 13.33 -13.26 8.29
C ASN A 201 12.88 -12.43 9.51
N GLU A 202 13.63 -12.50 10.61
CA GLU A 202 13.37 -11.70 11.81
C GLU A 202 13.46 -10.19 11.52
N ARG A 203 14.40 -9.77 10.68
CA ARG A 203 14.55 -8.36 10.28
C ARG A 203 13.37 -7.87 9.45
N VAL A 204 12.89 -8.67 8.50
CA VAL A 204 11.72 -8.33 7.67
C VAL A 204 10.48 -8.24 8.55
N GLU A 205 10.23 -9.24 9.40
CA GLU A 205 9.10 -9.26 10.32
C GLU A 205 9.10 -8.05 11.26
N LYS A 206 10.27 -7.70 11.82
CA LYS A 206 10.42 -6.50 12.66
C LYS A 206 10.03 -5.22 11.90
N LYS A 207 10.53 -5.04 10.66
CA LYS A 207 10.24 -3.85 9.84
C LYS A 207 8.75 -3.73 9.48
N ILE A 208 8.10 -4.85 9.16
CA ILE A 208 6.65 -4.89 8.90
C ILE A 208 5.88 -4.42 10.13
N ASN A 209 6.23 -4.97 11.32
CA ASN A 209 5.59 -4.61 12.58
C ASN A 209 5.82 -3.14 12.98
N GLU A 210 7.02 -2.62 12.78
CA GLU A 210 7.33 -1.20 13.00
C GLU A 210 6.53 -0.29 12.05
N SER A 211 6.38 -0.70 10.79
CA SER A 211 5.60 0.03 9.79
C SER A 211 4.12 0.09 10.13
N LEU A 212 3.52 -1.02 10.58
CA LEU A 212 2.15 -1.06 11.06
C LEU A 212 1.96 -0.18 12.30
N THR A 213 2.87 -0.27 13.27
CA THR A 213 2.80 0.54 14.51
C THR A 213 2.84 2.03 14.21
N LEU A 214 3.75 2.44 13.31
CA LEU A 214 3.85 3.83 12.87
C LEU A 214 2.59 4.28 12.12
N LEU A 215 2.03 3.43 11.26
CA LEU A 215 0.81 3.71 10.51
C LEU A 215 -0.39 3.91 11.43
N ILE A 216 -0.60 2.99 12.38
CA ILE A 216 -1.66 3.07 13.40
C ILE A 216 -1.55 4.39 14.15
N ARG A 217 -0.36 4.72 14.67
CA ARG A 217 -0.14 5.97 15.41
C ARG A 217 -0.48 7.21 14.56
N LYS A 218 -0.09 7.22 13.27
CA LYS A 218 -0.42 8.32 12.36
C LYS A 218 -1.94 8.43 12.14
N ALA A 219 -2.61 7.30 11.94
CA ALA A 219 -4.05 7.25 11.73
C ALA A 219 -4.83 7.70 12.97
N GLU A 220 -4.42 7.26 14.16
CA GLU A 220 -5.01 7.67 15.45
C GLU A 220 -4.90 9.17 15.71
N VAL A 221 -3.76 9.78 15.34
CA VAL A 221 -3.56 11.22 15.48
C VAL A 221 -4.40 11.99 14.46
N ALA A 222 -4.47 11.50 13.21
CA ALA A 222 -5.15 12.19 12.13
C ALA A 222 -6.68 12.08 12.21
N LEU A 223 -7.20 10.92 12.64
CA LEU A 223 -8.62 10.54 12.58
C LEU A 223 -9.01 9.74 13.84
N PRO A 224 -9.02 10.37 15.02
CA PRO A 224 -9.16 9.68 16.33
C PRO A 224 -10.51 8.99 16.56
N GLU A 225 -11.53 9.34 15.77
CA GLU A 225 -12.89 8.81 15.82
C GLU A 225 -13.00 7.34 15.41
N PHE A 226 -12.04 6.84 14.62
CA PHE A 226 -12.02 5.46 14.16
C PHE A 226 -11.25 4.53 15.12
N ASN A 227 -11.59 3.24 15.05
CA ASN A 227 -10.96 2.16 15.80
C ASN A 227 -9.74 1.59 15.06
N TRP A 228 -8.62 2.30 15.08
CA TRP A 228 -7.38 1.87 14.41
C TRP A 228 -6.70 0.66 15.07
N GLN A 229 -7.08 0.32 16.30
CA GLN A 229 -6.64 -0.89 17.00
C GLN A 229 -7.03 -2.16 16.24
N CYS A 230 -8.04 -2.10 15.36
CA CYS A 230 -8.42 -3.24 14.54
C CYS A 230 -7.31 -3.72 13.60
N ILE A 231 -6.36 -2.85 13.22
CA ILE A 231 -5.20 -3.23 12.40
C ILE A 231 -4.30 -4.21 13.18
N ALA A 232 -4.10 -3.95 14.48
CA ALA A 232 -3.34 -4.86 15.34
C ALA A 232 -4.10 -6.19 15.52
N LEU A 233 -5.42 -6.17 15.65
CA LEU A 233 -6.23 -7.39 15.72
C LEU A 233 -6.15 -8.21 14.43
N ALA A 234 -6.26 -7.56 13.26
CA ALA A 234 -6.10 -8.21 11.96
C ALA A 234 -4.72 -8.87 11.83
N ARG A 235 -3.65 -8.21 12.30
CA ARG A 235 -2.31 -8.80 12.38
C ARG A 235 -2.30 -10.07 13.22
N GLU A 236 -2.87 -10.04 14.42
CA GLU A 236 -2.94 -11.23 15.29
C GLU A 236 -3.70 -12.37 14.61
N VAL A 237 -4.81 -12.09 13.93
CA VAL A 237 -5.56 -13.10 13.16
C VAL A 237 -4.70 -13.69 12.04
N ILE A 238 -3.94 -12.89 11.30
CA ILE A 238 -3.03 -13.37 10.25
C ILE A 238 -1.91 -14.25 10.84
N LEU A 239 -1.37 -13.88 12.00
CA LEU A 239 -0.25 -14.59 12.63
C LEU A 239 -0.65 -15.83 13.43
N PHE A 240 -1.82 -15.83 14.05
CA PHE A 240 -2.20 -16.85 15.02
C PHE A 240 -3.60 -17.42 14.82
N GLY A 241 -4.38 -16.87 13.89
CA GLY A 241 -5.72 -17.36 13.57
C GLY A 241 -5.70 -18.79 13.02
N ASP A 242 -6.81 -19.47 13.22
CA ASP A 242 -7.00 -20.84 12.75
C ASP A 242 -6.91 -20.91 11.23
N SER A 243 -6.18 -21.91 10.75
CA SER A 243 -6.05 -22.19 9.31
C SER A 243 -7.04 -23.28 8.94
N ALA A 244 -7.89 -23.02 7.94
CA ALA A 244 -8.77 -24.03 7.36
C ALA A 244 -7.99 -25.28 6.89
N ILE A 245 -6.71 -25.14 6.54
CA ILE A 245 -5.82 -26.26 6.20
C ILE A 245 -5.55 -27.13 7.44
N ASN A 246 -5.25 -26.51 8.58
CA ASN A 246 -5.00 -27.23 9.83
C ASN A 246 -6.27 -27.96 10.30
N GLU A 247 -7.44 -27.30 10.21
CA GLU A 247 -8.73 -27.92 10.55
C GLU A 247 -9.08 -29.09 9.61
N PHE A 248 -8.79 -28.94 8.32
CA PHE A 248 -8.97 -30.00 7.34
C PHE A 248 -8.08 -31.20 7.67
N GLU A 249 -6.78 -31.00 7.91
CA GLU A 249 -5.84 -32.07 8.27
C GLU A 249 -6.22 -32.80 9.57
N GLU A 250 -6.67 -32.07 10.60
CA GLU A 250 -7.17 -32.67 11.84
C GLU A 250 -8.38 -33.58 11.61
N THR A 251 -9.24 -33.23 10.67
CA THR A 251 -10.44 -34.00 10.33
C THR A 251 -10.09 -35.40 9.80
N PHE A 252 -8.93 -35.56 9.16
CA PHE A 252 -8.45 -36.87 8.69
C PHE A 252 -7.67 -37.64 9.77
N ARG A 253 -6.91 -36.95 10.64
CA ARG A 253 -6.19 -37.62 11.75
C ARG A 253 -7.11 -38.25 12.80
N LYS A 254 -8.31 -37.70 13.01
CA LYS A 254 -9.31 -38.25 13.96
C LYS A 254 -10.02 -39.51 13.45
N ARG A 255 -9.70 -39.99 12.23
CA ARG A 255 -10.31 -41.18 11.60
C ARG A 255 -9.38 -42.40 11.54
N GLU A 256 -8.14 -42.28 12.03
CA GLU A 256 -7.19 -43.39 12.24
C GLU A 256 -7.19 -43.85 13.71
#